data_AF-A0A847WXN9-F1
#
_entry.id   AF-A0A847WXN9-F1
#
_cell.length_a   1.000
_cell.length_b   1.000
_cell.length_c   1.000
_cell.angle_alpha   90.00
_cell.angle_beta   90.00
_cell.angle_gamma   90.00
#
_symmetry.space_group_name_H-M   'P 1'
#
loop_
_entity.id
_entity.type
_entity.pdbx_description
1 polymer ?
#
loop_
_entity_poly.entity_id
_entity_poly.type
_entity_poly.pdbx_seq_one_letter_code
_entity_poly.pdbx_strand_id
1 'polypeptide(L)'
;MKTIAAAISFALFGLAPIAASAADDVMIVYDGSNSMWGQIEGVSKIEIARDVMAGLVETWPQSTNLGLLAYGHRQAGDCTDIELMVEPGPVEKDAFLEIVNSITPRGRTPLTAAVEQAAEFLSYRDNPATVVLVSDGVETCQADPCALAAQLERQGVAFTAHVIGFDLSREEHEQLACIAENTGGIFVPAENADELRTA
;
A
#
# COMPACT_ATOMS: atom_id res chain seq x y z
N MET A 1 68.92 37.26 13.11
CA MET A 1 68.20 36.13 13.74
C MET A 1 66.88 36.64 14.30
N LYS A 2 65.77 36.46 13.55
CA LYS A 2 64.39 36.57 14.06
C LYS A 2 63.56 35.59 13.23
N THR A 3 63.25 34.45 13.83
CA THR A 3 62.40 33.38 13.28
C THR A 3 60.94 33.79 13.44
N ILE A 4 60.20 33.89 12.34
CA ILE A 4 58.74 34.07 12.32
C ILE A 4 58.13 32.66 12.21
N ALA A 5 57.48 32.20 13.28
CA ALA A 5 56.69 30.98 13.26
C ALA A 5 55.29 31.31 12.74
N ALA A 6 54.95 30.78 11.56
CA ALA A 6 53.60 30.84 11.01
C ALA A 6 52.80 29.67 11.57
N ALA A 7 51.80 29.95 12.41
CA ALA A 7 50.84 28.97 12.89
C ALA A 7 49.80 28.72 11.80
N ILE A 8 49.86 27.54 11.16
CA ILE A 8 48.85 27.07 10.21
C ILE A 8 47.70 26.49 11.05
N SER A 9 46.61 27.25 11.14
CA SER A 9 45.37 26.78 11.78
C SER A 9 44.63 25.89 10.78
N PHE A 10 44.67 24.57 11.00
CA PHE A 10 43.94 23.59 10.21
C PHE A 10 42.48 23.58 10.70
N ALA A 11 41.59 24.28 10.00
CA ALA A 11 40.16 24.18 10.25
C ALA A 11 39.66 22.80 9.79
N LEU A 12 39.35 21.93 10.75
CA LEU A 12 38.60 20.69 10.47
C LEU A 12 37.22 21.07 9.97
N PHE A 13 37.00 21.01 8.65
CA PHE A 13 35.67 20.92 8.08
C PHE A 13 35.08 19.56 8.46
N GLY A 14 34.17 19.54 9.44
CA GLY A 14 33.40 18.36 9.76
C GLY A 14 32.51 17.99 8.58
N LEU A 15 32.75 16.82 7.99
CA LEU A 15 31.80 16.18 7.09
C LEU A 15 30.54 15.84 7.90
N ALA A 16 29.48 16.62 7.73
CA ALA A 16 28.17 16.24 8.22
C ALA A 16 27.75 14.95 7.50
N PRO A 17 27.27 13.92 8.22
CA PRO A 17 26.72 12.74 7.56
C PRO A 17 25.51 13.18 6.74
N ILE A 18 25.53 12.89 5.45
CA ILE A 18 24.34 12.97 4.61
C ILE A 18 23.44 11.86 5.12
N ALA A 19 22.37 12.21 5.83
CA ALA A 19 21.31 11.26 6.12
C ALA A 19 20.73 10.82 4.77
N ALA A 20 20.95 9.57 4.39
CA ALA A 20 20.19 8.97 3.30
C ALA A 20 18.73 9.01 3.73
N SER A 21 17.89 9.69 2.95
CA SER A 21 16.44 9.54 3.11
C SER A 21 16.14 8.06 2.94
N ALA A 22 15.54 7.42 3.95
CA ALA A 22 14.99 6.09 3.76
C ALA A 22 13.97 6.18 2.61
N ALA A 23 13.98 5.19 1.73
CA ALA A 23 12.91 5.03 0.76
C ALA A 23 11.61 4.81 1.55
N ASP A 24 10.53 5.44 1.11
CA ASP A 24 9.21 5.13 1.67
C ASP A 24 8.85 3.70 1.26
N ASP A 25 8.38 2.89 2.21
CA ASP A 25 7.93 1.53 1.94
C ASP A 25 6.40 1.52 1.84
N VAL A 26 5.88 1.06 0.70
CA VAL A 26 4.44 0.95 0.46
C VAL A 26 4.05 -0.48 0.12
N MET A 27 3.00 -0.97 0.75
CA MET A 27 2.39 -2.26 0.42
C MET A 27 1.02 -2.04 -0.23
N ILE A 28 0.85 -2.54 -1.45
CA ILE A 28 -0.48 -2.63 -2.06
C ILE A 28 -1.16 -3.89 -1.55
N VAL A 29 -2.39 -3.74 -1.05
CA VAL A 29 -3.28 -4.84 -0.73
C VAL A 29 -4.35 -4.92 -1.82
N TYR A 30 -4.31 -6.00 -2.60
CA TYR A 30 -5.08 -6.11 -3.85
C TYR A 30 -6.19 -7.16 -3.74
N ASP A 31 -7.43 -6.73 -3.99
CA ASP A 31 -8.60 -7.60 -4.00
C ASP A 31 -8.60 -8.53 -5.22
N GLY A 32 -8.45 -9.82 -4.97
CA GLY A 32 -8.68 -10.90 -5.92
C GLY A 32 -9.82 -11.82 -5.52
N SER A 33 -10.77 -11.35 -4.72
CA SER A 33 -11.95 -12.10 -4.29
C SER A 33 -12.98 -12.21 -5.43
N ASN A 34 -13.89 -13.17 -5.34
CA ASN A 34 -14.81 -13.50 -6.44
C ASN A 34 -15.72 -12.33 -6.90
N SER A 35 -15.98 -11.33 -6.04
CA SER A 35 -16.77 -10.13 -6.40
C SER A 35 -16.15 -9.34 -7.54
N MET A 36 -14.83 -9.41 -7.71
CA MET A 36 -14.07 -8.74 -8.77
C MET A 36 -14.39 -9.25 -10.19
N TRP A 37 -15.17 -10.32 -10.34
CA TRP A 37 -15.78 -10.70 -11.63
C TRP A 37 -17.05 -9.93 -11.98
N GLY A 38 -17.59 -9.17 -11.03
CA GLY A 38 -18.67 -8.22 -11.28
C GLY A 38 -18.29 -7.24 -12.39
N GLN A 39 -19.30 -6.65 -13.03
CA GLN A 39 -19.09 -5.78 -14.18
C GLN A 39 -19.67 -4.39 -13.96
N ILE A 40 -18.94 -3.38 -14.43
CA ILE A 40 -19.37 -1.99 -14.53
C ILE A 40 -19.38 -1.65 -16.01
N GLU A 41 -20.54 -1.27 -16.54
CA GLU A 41 -20.70 -0.93 -17.98
C GLU A 41 -20.15 -1.99 -18.96
N GLY A 42 -20.15 -3.27 -18.54
CA GLY A 42 -19.69 -4.41 -19.34
C GLY A 42 -18.19 -4.74 -19.23
N VAL A 43 -17.42 -3.98 -18.44
CA VAL A 43 -16.01 -4.27 -18.12
C VAL A 43 -15.94 -4.92 -16.74
N SER A 44 -15.11 -5.95 -16.57
CA SER A 44 -14.98 -6.58 -15.26
C SER A 44 -14.22 -5.69 -14.28
N LYS A 45 -14.61 -5.75 -13.01
CA LYS A 45 -13.99 -5.02 -11.90
C LYS A 45 -12.49 -5.30 -11.78
N ILE A 46 -12.05 -6.54 -12.02
CA ILE A 46 -10.63 -6.90 -12.06
C ILE A 46 -9.87 -6.22 -13.21
N GLU A 47 -10.49 -6.02 -14.38
CA GLU A 47 -9.87 -5.27 -15.48
C GLU A 47 -9.70 -3.80 -15.11
N ILE A 48 -10.73 -3.19 -14.51
CA ILE A 48 -10.65 -1.81 -14.02
C ILE A 48 -9.55 -1.66 -12.96
N ALA A 49 -9.45 -2.60 -12.02
CA ALA A 49 -8.40 -2.59 -11.00
C ALA A 49 -7.00 -2.72 -11.62
N ARG A 50 -6.83 -3.51 -12.69
CA ARG A 50 -5.55 -3.60 -13.43
C ARG A 50 -5.18 -2.27 -14.08
N ASP A 51 -6.14 -1.59 -14.69
CA ASP A 51 -5.92 -0.27 -15.31
C ASP A 51 -5.53 0.78 -14.26
N VAL A 52 -6.21 0.77 -13.10
CA VAL A 52 -5.87 1.60 -11.95
C VAL A 52 -4.45 1.33 -11.47
N MET A 53 -4.08 0.05 -11.33
CA MET A 53 -2.73 -0.33 -10.92
C MET A 53 -1.67 0.09 -11.93
N ALA A 54 -1.96 0.00 -13.23
CA ALA A 54 -1.07 0.50 -14.28
C ALA A 54 -0.80 2.00 -14.13
N GLY A 55 -1.85 2.82 -13.95
CA GLY A 55 -1.71 4.27 -13.73
C GLY A 55 -0.91 4.63 -12.48
N LEU A 56 -1.18 3.95 -11.36
CA LEU A 56 -0.46 4.17 -10.10
C LEU A 56 1.03 3.84 -10.22
N VAL A 57 1.36 2.66 -10.75
CA VAL A 57 2.76 2.20 -10.87
C VAL A 57 3.54 3.06 -11.87
N GLU A 58 2.91 3.52 -12.95
CA GLU A 58 3.53 4.43 -13.91
C GLU A 58 3.96 5.75 -13.25
N THR A 59 3.18 6.26 -12.30
CA THR A 59 3.38 7.59 -11.74
C THR A 59 4.09 7.60 -10.38
N TRP A 60 4.29 6.43 -9.76
CA TRP A 60 5.00 6.28 -8.48
C TRP A 60 6.46 6.75 -8.58
N PRO A 61 6.96 7.54 -7.60
CA PRO A 61 8.40 7.82 -7.45
C PRO A 61 9.26 6.55 -7.47
N GLN A 62 10.33 6.55 -8.28
CA GLN A 62 11.29 5.43 -8.32
C GLN A 62 12.08 5.25 -7.02
N SER A 63 12.01 6.21 -6.11
CA SER A 63 12.62 6.13 -4.78
C SER A 63 11.74 5.40 -3.76
N THR A 64 10.50 5.03 -4.10
CA THR A 64 9.61 4.28 -3.22
C THR A 64 9.82 2.78 -3.43
N ASN A 65 9.92 2.05 -2.32
CA ASN A 65 9.88 0.60 -2.32
C ASN A 65 8.41 0.15 -2.37
N LEU A 66 8.08 -0.75 -3.27
CA LEU A 66 6.71 -1.18 -3.49
C LEU A 66 6.57 -2.69 -3.35
N GLY A 67 5.65 -3.11 -2.49
CA GLY A 67 5.24 -4.50 -2.31
C GLY A 67 3.81 -4.74 -2.82
N LEU A 68 3.47 -6.01 -3.01
CA LEU A 68 2.13 -6.45 -3.40
C LEU A 68 1.72 -7.66 -2.56
N LEU A 69 0.57 -7.53 -1.92
CA LEU A 69 -0.12 -8.60 -1.22
C LEU A 69 -1.50 -8.74 -1.85
N ALA A 70 -1.86 -9.94 -2.30
CA ALA A 70 -3.16 -10.23 -2.89
C ALA A 70 -3.96 -11.15 -1.97
N TYR A 71 -5.28 -11.01 -1.96
CA TYR A 71 -6.15 -11.93 -1.24
C TYR A 71 -7.24 -12.53 -2.13
N GLY A 72 -7.75 -13.68 -1.73
CA GLY A 72 -8.89 -14.34 -2.34
C GLY A 72 -8.66 -14.86 -3.76
N HIS A 73 -7.45 -14.82 -4.32
CA HIS A 73 -7.23 -15.12 -5.74
C HIS A 73 -6.88 -16.59 -6.05
N ARG A 74 -6.71 -17.46 -5.05
CA ARG A 74 -6.26 -18.84 -5.25
C ARG A 74 -7.28 -19.88 -4.83
N GLN A 75 -8.02 -19.64 -3.74
CA GLN A 75 -8.87 -20.63 -3.09
C GLN A 75 -10.29 -20.12 -2.82
N ALA A 76 -11.28 -20.89 -3.27
CA ALA A 76 -12.68 -20.56 -3.03
C ALA A 76 -13.05 -20.80 -1.55
N GLY A 77 -13.67 -19.81 -0.91
CA GLY A 77 -14.22 -19.95 0.45
C GLY A 77 -13.20 -19.87 1.59
N ASP A 78 -11.91 -19.73 1.29
CA ASP A 78 -10.82 -19.69 2.27
C ASP A 78 -10.54 -18.24 2.73
N CYS A 79 -10.66 -18.01 4.04
CA CYS A 79 -10.37 -16.73 4.68
C CYS A 79 -8.89 -16.55 5.05
N THR A 80 -8.07 -17.55 4.78
CA THR A 80 -6.61 -17.51 4.94
C THR A 80 -5.88 -17.31 3.62
N ASP A 81 -6.64 -17.17 2.51
CA ASP A 81 -6.08 -16.99 1.17
C ASP A 81 -5.53 -15.57 0.99
N ILE A 82 -4.33 -15.38 1.52
CA ILE A 82 -3.54 -14.16 1.42
C ILE A 82 -2.15 -14.58 0.90
N GLU A 83 -1.63 -13.87 -0.09
CA GLU A 83 -0.33 -14.15 -0.72
C GLU A 83 0.49 -12.87 -0.83
N LEU A 84 1.72 -12.92 -0.33
CA LEU A 84 2.73 -11.94 -0.68
C LEU A 84 3.22 -12.25 -2.09
N MET A 85 2.86 -11.39 -3.04
CA MET A 85 3.20 -11.52 -4.45
C MET A 85 4.57 -10.88 -4.74
N VAL A 86 4.84 -9.74 -4.08
CA VAL A 86 6.07 -8.96 -4.23
C VAL A 86 6.47 -8.43 -2.85
N GLU A 87 7.70 -8.75 -2.42
CA GLU A 87 8.30 -8.16 -1.21
C GLU A 87 8.54 -6.65 -1.43
N PRO A 88 8.36 -5.78 -0.41
CA PRO A 88 8.66 -4.37 -0.54
C PRO A 88 10.12 -4.13 -0.95
N GLY A 89 10.29 -3.42 -2.06
CA GLY A 89 11.61 -3.09 -2.59
C GLY A 89 11.54 -2.29 -3.88
N PRO A 90 12.69 -1.98 -4.49
CA PRO A 90 12.72 -1.29 -5.78
C PRO A 90 11.94 -2.07 -6.83
N VAL A 91 10.98 -1.42 -7.49
CA VAL A 91 10.10 -2.07 -8.46
C VAL A 91 10.55 -1.85 -9.90
N GLU A 92 10.63 -2.94 -10.64
CA GLU A 92 10.60 -2.95 -12.11
C GLU A 92 9.13 -2.96 -12.55
N LYS A 93 8.69 -1.86 -13.18
CA LYS A 93 7.27 -1.57 -13.38
C LYS A 93 6.56 -2.63 -14.22
N ASP A 94 7.20 -3.04 -15.32
CA ASP A 94 6.61 -4.00 -16.26
C ASP A 94 6.45 -5.37 -15.58
N ALA A 95 7.47 -5.82 -14.84
CA ALA A 95 7.42 -7.08 -14.10
C ALA A 95 6.35 -7.04 -12.98
N PHE A 96 6.20 -5.92 -12.29
CA PHE A 96 5.16 -5.74 -11.28
C PHE A 96 3.76 -5.83 -11.88
N LEU A 97 3.53 -5.18 -13.02
CA LEU A 97 2.24 -5.21 -13.71
C LEU A 97 1.94 -6.58 -14.32
N GLU A 98 2.93 -7.34 -14.78
CA GLU A 98 2.74 -8.74 -15.18
C GLU A 98 2.20 -9.60 -14.03
N ILE A 99 2.72 -9.40 -12.80
CA ILE A 99 2.25 -10.09 -11.60
C ILE A 99 0.80 -9.70 -11.29
N VAL A 100 0.48 -8.40 -11.28
CA VAL A 100 -0.89 -7.90 -11.06
C VAL A 100 -1.86 -8.50 -12.09
N ASN A 101 -1.46 -8.54 -13.36
CA ASN A 101 -2.26 -9.10 -14.45
C ASN A 101 -2.46 -10.62 -14.34
N SER A 102 -1.59 -11.34 -13.63
CA SER A 102 -1.74 -12.78 -13.39
C SER A 102 -2.81 -13.13 -12.33
N ILE A 103 -3.23 -12.16 -11.52
CA ILE A 103 -4.20 -12.35 -10.44
C ILE A 103 -5.57 -12.67 -11.05
N THR A 104 -6.17 -13.77 -10.61
CA THR A 104 -7.47 -14.26 -11.09
C THR A 104 -8.46 -14.33 -9.93
N PRO A 105 -9.60 -13.65 -10.00
CA PRO A 105 -10.53 -13.62 -8.89
C PRO A 105 -11.17 -14.97 -8.56
N ARG A 106 -11.31 -15.33 -7.26
CA ARG A 106 -11.84 -16.66 -6.90
C ARG A 106 -12.55 -16.81 -5.55
N GLY A 107 -12.10 -16.12 -4.52
CA GLY A 107 -12.25 -16.50 -3.12
C GLY A 107 -13.06 -15.52 -2.31
N ARG A 108 -12.87 -15.58 -0.99
CA ARG A 108 -13.43 -14.62 -0.03
C ARG A 108 -12.55 -13.37 0.05
N THR A 109 -13.00 -12.42 0.86
CA THR A 109 -12.43 -11.08 1.02
C THR A 109 -11.87 -10.93 2.44
N PRO A 110 -10.75 -11.61 2.81
CA PRO A 110 -10.13 -11.49 4.13
C PRO A 110 -9.33 -10.18 4.27
N LEU A 111 -9.99 -9.05 3.97
CA LEU A 111 -9.39 -7.72 3.83
C LEU A 111 -8.69 -7.27 5.10
N THR A 112 -9.33 -7.46 6.26
CA THR A 112 -8.79 -7.03 7.55
C THR A 112 -7.46 -7.75 7.83
N ALA A 113 -7.43 -9.07 7.67
CA ALA A 113 -6.21 -9.86 7.86
C ALA A 113 -5.12 -9.53 6.82
N ALA A 114 -5.51 -9.16 5.59
CA ALA A 114 -4.58 -8.76 4.54
C ALA A 114 -3.91 -7.41 4.85
N VAL A 115 -4.67 -6.43 5.34
CA VAL A 115 -4.15 -5.12 5.79
C VAL A 115 -3.24 -5.29 7.00
N GLU A 116 -3.59 -6.15 7.96
CA GLU A 116 -2.72 -6.46 9.10
C GLU A 116 -1.38 -7.07 8.64
N GLN A 117 -1.42 -8.09 7.77
CA GLN A 117 -0.20 -8.70 7.24
C GLN A 117 0.66 -7.70 6.45
N ALA A 118 0.03 -6.83 5.65
CA ALA A 118 0.74 -5.76 4.94
C ALA A 118 1.48 -4.84 5.92
N ALA A 119 0.83 -4.41 7.01
CA ALA A 119 1.46 -3.59 8.04
C ALA A 119 2.65 -4.32 8.70
N GLU A 120 2.51 -5.62 8.99
CA GLU A 120 3.60 -6.42 9.57
C GLU A 120 4.79 -6.59 8.61
N PHE A 121 4.56 -6.79 7.30
CA PHE A 121 5.63 -6.83 6.31
C PHE A 121 6.42 -5.51 6.22
N LEU A 122 5.75 -4.38 6.45
CA LEU A 122 6.37 -3.06 6.51
C LEU A 122 7.02 -2.75 7.87
N SER A 123 6.94 -3.68 8.84
CA SER A 123 7.43 -3.46 10.21
C SER A 123 6.88 -2.16 10.82
N TYR A 124 5.57 -1.93 10.69
CA TYR A 124 4.91 -0.64 10.98
C TYR A 124 5.13 -0.07 12.40
N ARG A 125 5.57 -0.89 13.35
CA ARG A 125 5.91 -0.48 14.73
C ARG A 125 7.31 0.11 14.86
N ASP A 126 8.16 -0.11 13.86
CA ASP A 126 9.55 0.33 13.83
C ASP A 126 9.79 1.41 12.76
N ASN A 127 9.01 1.37 11.66
CA ASN A 127 9.14 2.29 10.52
C ASN A 127 7.80 2.98 10.19
N PRO A 128 7.81 4.18 9.58
CA PRO A 128 6.67 4.68 8.82
C PRO A 128 6.25 3.64 7.78
N ALA A 129 4.95 3.41 7.63
CA ALA A 129 4.43 2.34 6.80
C ALA A 129 3.14 2.78 6.13
N THR A 130 3.10 2.67 4.81
CA THR A 130 1.91 3.02 4.03
C THR A 130 1.32 1.77 3.40
N VAL A 131 0.02 1.57 3.59
CA VAL A 131 -0.77 0.54 2.90
C VAL A 131 -1.70 1.21 1.91
N VAL A 132 -1.78 0.69 0.69
CA VAL A 132 -2.79 1.10 -0.29
C VAL A 132 -3.70 -0.08 -0.56
N LEU A 133 -4.92 -0.03 -0.04
CA LEU A 133 -5.94 -1.05 -0.26
C LEU A 133 -6.71 -0.76 -1.55
N VAL A 134 -6.79 -1.73 -2.45
CA VAL A 134 -7.60 -1.68 -3.67
C VAL A 134 -8.69 -2.73 -3.55
N SER A 135 -9.95 -2.31 -3.38
CA SER A 135 -11.07 -3.21 -3.09
C SER A 135 -12.39 -2.77 -3.72
N ASP A 136 -13.20 -3.74 -4.13
CA ASP A 136 -14.57 -3.55 -4.61
C ASP A 136 -15.65 -3.90 -3.58
N GLY A 137 -15.25 -4.28 -2.36
CA GLY A 137 -16.18 -4.86 -1.42
C GLY A 137 -15.73 -4.86 0.04
N VAL A 138 -16.59 -5.42 0.87
CA VAL A 138 -16.45 -5.48 2.33
C VAL A 138 -15.91 -6.83 2.80
N GLU A 139 -15.44 -6.81 4.04
CA GLU A 139 -14.98 -8.00 4.76
C GLU A 139 -16.03 -9.13 4.74
N THR A 140 -15.63 -10.33 4.29
CA THR A 140 -16.50 -11.53 4.28
C THR A 140 -16.02 -12.63 5.22
N CYS A 141 -14.99 -12.36 6.02
CA CYS A 141 -14.36 -13.28 6.95
C CYS A 141 -14.55 -12.90 8.43
N GLN A 142 -15.60 -12.13 8.73
CA GLN A 142 -16.10 -11.85 10.09
C GLN A 142 -15.12 -11.05 10.97
N ALA A 143 -14.33 -10.18 10.36
CA ALA A 143 -13.48 -9.22 11.06
C ALA A 143 -14.07 -7.80 10.99
N ASP A 144 -13.52 -6.88 11.78
CA ASP A 144 -13.89 -5.46 11.78
C ASP A 144 -12.71 -4.63 11.23
N PRO A 145 -12.79 -4.16 9.97
CA PRO A 145 -11.70 -3.42 9.35
C PRO A 145 -11.48 -2.05 10.01
N CYS A 146 -12.53 -1.40 10.50
CA CYS A 146 -12.42 -0.11 11.17
C CYS A 146 -11.70 -0.24 12.52
N ALA A 147 -12.02 -1.30 13.28
CA ALA A 147 -11.37 -1.58 14.55
C ALA A 147 -9.88 -1.92 14.37
N LEU A 148 -9.53 -2.68 13.33
CA LEU A 148 -8.13 -2.94 12.98
C LEU A 148 -7.41 -1.65 12.60
N ALA A 149 -7.99 -0.83 11.72
CA ALA A 149 -7.38 0.42 11.28
C ALA A 149 -7.03 1.34 12.47
N ALA A 150 -7.96 1.50 13.42
CA ALA A 150 -7.73 2.23 14.65
C ALA A 150 -6.69 1.57 15.59
N GLN A 151 -6.52 0.24 15.52
CA GLN A 151 -5.45 -0.43 16.24
C GLN A 151 -4.08 -0.18 15.61
N LEU A 152 -3.98 -0.28 14.27
CA LEU A 152 -2.73 -0.10 13.54
C LEU A 152 -2.21 1.33 13.66
N GLU A 153 -3.09 2.34 13.55
CA GLU A 153 -2.72 3.74 13.77
C GLU A 153 -2.11 3.94 15.18
N ARG A 154 -2.78 3.46 16.22
CA ARG A 154 -2.30 3.62 17.61
C ARG A 154 -0.99 2.91 17.92
N GLN A 155 -0.70 1.82 17.20
CA GLN A 155 0.46 0.96 17.47
C GLN A 155 1.65 1.27 16.56
N GLY A 156 1.43 1.92 15.42
CA GLY A 156 2.45 2.25 14.44
C GLY A 156 3.22 3.53 14.77
N VAL A 157 4.41 3.67 14.18
CA VAL A 157 5.19 4.93 14.29
C VAL A 157 4.54 6.04 13.46
N ALA A 158 4.13 5.69 12.24
CA ALA A 158 3.40 6.54 11.31
C ALA A 158 2.71 5.61 10.29
N PHE A 159 1.81 4.77 10.78
CA PHE A 159 1.05 3.87 9.91
C PHE A 159 -0.10 4.61 9.25
N THR A 160 -0.19 4.54 7.94
CA THR A 160 -1.27 5.13 7.15
C THR A 160 -1.82 4.10 6.17
N ALA A 161 -3.14 3.99 6.09
CA ALA A 161 -3.81 3.19 5.07
C ALA A 161 -4.61 4.11 4.16
N HIS A 162 -4.31 4.08 2.87
CA HIS A 162 -5.17 4.67 1.85
C HIS A 162 -6.06 3.59 1.24
N VAL A 163 -7.20 4.01 0.71
CA VAL A 163 -8.17 3.09 0.10
C VAL A 163 -8.60 3.59 -1.26
N ILE A 164 -8.52 2.70 -2.24
CA ILE A 164 -9.10 2.84 -3.56
C ILE A 164 -10.33 1.94 -3.61
N GLY A 165 -11.50 2.56 -3.63
CA GLY A 165 -12.79 1.87 -3.68
C GLY A 165 -13.50 2.04 -5.02
N PHE A 166 -14.16 1.00 -5.52
CA PHE A 166 -15.01 1.11 -6.72
C PHE A 166 -16.23 0.20 -6.67
N ASP A 167 -17.33 0.68 -7.27
CA ASP A 167 -18.64 0.01 -7.28
C ASP A 167 -19.15 -0.38 -5.89
N LEU A 168 -19.08 0.57 -4.95
CA LEU A 168 -19.52 0.37 -3.58
C LEU A 168 -20.94 0.91 -3.39
N SER A 169 -21.78 0.14 -2.71
CA SER A 169 -22.97 0.66 -2.04
C SER A 169 -22.58 1.64 -0.93
N ARG A 170 -23.55 2.37 -0.38
CA ARG A 170 -23.29 3.31 0.73
C ARG A 170 -22.71 2.58 1.94
N GLU A 171 -23.26 1.43 2.27
CA GLU A 171 -22.82 0.64 3.41
C GLU A 171 -21.41 0.07 3.21
N GLU A 172 -21.04 -0.30 1.98
CA GLU A 172 -19.68 -0.76 1.65
C GLU A 172 -18.69 0.41 1.65
N HIS A 173 -19.11 1.58 1.17
CA HIS A 173 -18.32 2.81 1.24
C HIS A 173 -17.97 3.17 2.68
N GLU A 174 -18.94 3.18 3.61
CA GLU A 174 -18.70 3.51 5.01
C GLU A 174 -17.67 2.55 5.67
N GLN A 175 -17.74 1.26 5.36
CA GLN A 175 -16.81 0.25 5.90
C GLN A 175 -15.38 0.38 5.35
N LEU A 176 -15.22 0.87 4.12
CA LEU A 176 -13.90 1.09 3.53
C LEU A 176 -13.32 2.46 3.88
N ALA A 177 -14.16 3.51 3.89
CA ALA A 177 -13.75 4.86 4.22
C ALA A 177 -13.17 4.97 5.64
N CYS A 178 -13.74 4.25 6.61
CA CYS A 178 -13.24 4.27 7.99
C CYS A 178 -11.78 3.81 8.10
N ILE A 179 -11.29 2.95 7.20
CA ILE A 179 -9.90 2.46 7.22
C ILE A 179 -8.96 3.63 6.97
N ALA A 180 -9.26 4.42 5.95
CA ALA A 180 -8.51 5.63 5.62
C ALA A 180 -8.64 6.68 6.72
N GLU A 181 -9.87 6.99 7.13
CA GLU A 181 -10.14 8.02 8.15
C GLU A 181 -9.45 7.72 9.49
N ASN A 182 -9.51 6.46 9.96
CA ASN A 182 -8.93 6.07 11.23
C ASN A 182 -7.40 6.03 11.24
N THR A 183 -6.76 6.08 10.07
CA THR A 183 -5.29 6.03 9.91
C THR A 183 -4.70 7.32 9.34
N GLY A 184 -5.54 8.35 9.15
CA GLY A 184 -5.14 9.62 8.54
C GLY A 184 -4.86 9.53 7.05
N GLY A 185 -5.24 8.43 6.39
CA GLY A 185 -5.12 8.25 4.95
C GLY A 185 -6.25 8.91 4.18
N ILE A 186 -6.34 8.57 2.89
CA ILE A 186 -7.40 9.08 2.01
C ILE A 186 -8.14 7.93 1.37
N PHE A 187 -9.46 8.10 1.24
CA PHE A 187 -10.32 7.24 0.46
C PHE A 187 -10.53 7.90 -0.89
N VAL A 188 -10.22 7.21 -1.98
CA VAL A 188 -10.42 7.69 -3.35
C VAL A 188 -11.28 6.70 -4.12
N PRO A 189 -12.26 7.18 -4.90
CA PRO A 189 -12.87 6.38 -5.96
C PRO A 189 -11.80 5.93 -6.96
N ALA A 190 -11.92 4.74 -7.54
CA ALA A 190 -10.94 4.22 -8.52
C ALA A 190 -10.70 5.14 -9.72
N GLU A 191 -11.73 5.84 -10.17
CA GLU A 191 -11.63 6.86 -11.23
C GLU A 191 -10.70 8.04 -10.89
N ASN A 192 -10.35 8.21 -9.61
CA ASN A 192 -9.47 9.25 -9.09
C ASN A 192 -8.24 8.68 -8.35
N ALA A 193 -7.86 7.43 -8.62
CA ALA A 193 -6.75 6.76 -7.91
C ALA A 193 -5.42 7.54 -7.95
N ASP A 194 -5.17 8.31 -9.02
CA ASP A 194 -3.98 9.16 -9.19
C ASP A 194 -3.80 10.20 -8.07
N GLU A 195 -4.85 10.52 -7.31
CA GLU A 195 -4.77 11.43 -6.15
C GLU A 195 -3.86 10.89 -5.03
N LEU A 196 -3.62 9.57 -4.96
CA LEU A 196 -2.73 8.96 -3.97
C LEU A 196 -1.25 9.27 -4.17
N ARG A 197 -0.87 9.81 -5.33
CA ARG A 197 0.53 10.05 -5.68
C ARG A 197 1.25 11.05 -4.78
N THR A 198 0.50 11.93 -4.12
CA THR A 198 1.03 12.99 -3.25
C THR A 198 0.61 12.84 -1.79
N ALA A 199 -0.03 11.72 -1.47
CA ALA A 199 -0.52 11.42 -0.14
C ALA A 199 0.60 10.88 0.77
#